data_AF-A0A8H5DEE8-F1
#
_entry.id   AF-A0A8H5DEE8-F1
#
_cell.length_a   1.000
_cell.length_b   1.000
_cell.length_c   1.000
_cell.angle_alpha   90.00
_cell.angle_beta   90.00
_cell.angle_gamma   90.00
#
_symmetry.space_group_name_H-M   'P 1'
#
loop_
_entity.id
_entity.type
_entity.pdbx_description
1 polymer ?
#
loop_
_entity_poly.entity_id
_entity_poly.type
_entity_poly.pdbx_seq_one_letter_code
_entity_poly.pdbx_strand_id
1 'polypeptide(L)'
;MSTLEEYMQRATAPGSDRKIPGAVLIVANKDGITYSKSFGSMSLDPASVLSTTPITPDTTMWIASCTKLMTAIASLQCVERGLLNLDDDVSSILPEFKTPQILIGFEDDSGKPILKDAKNKITLRLLLTHQTGLGYGFSQPELIRYCKYANIPPIGENRI
;
A
#
# COMPACT_ATOMS: atom_id res chain seq x y z
N MET A 1 -31.05 -10.19 11.28
CA MET A 1 -29.70 -10.14 10.68
C MET A 1 -28.70 -10.17 11.82
N SER A 2 -27.41 -10.46 11.59
CA SER A 2 -26.43 -10.26 12.68
C SER A 2 -26.24 -8.77 12.95
N THR A 3 -25.76 -8.40 14.15
CA THR A 3 -25.46 -7.00 14.49
C THR A 3 -24.49 -6.35 13.51
N LEU A 4 -23.56 -7.13 12.94
CA LEU A 4 -22.63 -6.69 11.90
C LEU A 4 -23.35 -6.41 10.58
N GLU A 5 -24.22 -7.30 10.12
CA GLU A 5 -24.96 -7.11 8.87
C GLU A 5 -25.91 -5.91 8.93
N GLU A 6 -26.58 -5.72 10.07
CA GLU A 6 -27.44 -4.55 10.30
C GLU A 6 -26.63 -3.26 10.28
N TYR A 7 -25.44 -3.27 10.89
CA TYR A 7 -24.52 -2.14 10.82
C TYR A 7 -24.07 -1.87 9.37
N MET A 8 -23.64 -2.90 8.64
CA MET A 8 -23.19 -2.74 7.25
C MET A 8 -24.31 -2.24 6.34
N GLN A 9 -25.54 -2.74 6.53
CA GLN A 9 -26.72 -2.27 5.80
C GLN A 9 -26.97 -0.79 6.08
N ARG A 10 -26.96 -0.36 7.35
CA ARG A 10 -27.17 1.04 7.71
C ARG A 10 -26.03 1.95 7.21
N ALA A 11 -24.79 1.51 7.32
CA ALA A 11 -23.62 2.28 6.91
C ALA A 11 -23.51 2.48 5.39
N THR A 12 -24.19 1.64 4.60
CA THR A 12 -24.17 1.69 3.13
C THR A 12 -25.48 2.18 2.50
N ALA A 13 -26.58 2.17 3.26
CA ALA A 13 -27.88 2.65 2.79
C ALA A 13 -27.83 4.13 2.37
N PRO A 14 -28.48 4.52 1.26
CA PRO A 14 -28.63 5.93 0.88
C PRO A 14 -29.33 6.74 1.98
N GLY A 15 -28.83 7.95 2.24
CA GLY A 15 -29.39 8.86 3.25
C GLY A 15 -28.30 9.56 4.08
N SER A 16 -28.73 10.34 5.06
CA SER A 16 -27.84 11.10 5.95
C SER A 16 -26.87 10.23 6.77
N ASP A 17 -27.24 8.98 7.00
CA ASP A 17 -26.46 8.04 7.81
C ASP A 17 -25.41 7.26 7.02
N ARG A 18 -25.39 7.39 5.69
CA ARG A 18 -24.43 6.69 4.81
C ARG A 18 -22.99 7.08 5.18
N LYS A 19 -22.13 6.08 5.37
CA LYS A 19 -20.71 6.26 5.70
C LYS A 19 -19.78 5.85 4.57
N ILE A 20 -20.16 4.83 3.80
CA ILE A 20 -19.38 4.29 2.69
C ILE A 20 -20.32 3.91 1.53
N PRO A 21 -19.82 3.85 0.28
CA PRO A 21 -20.67 3.56 -0.86
C PRO A 21 -21.21 2.13 -0.81
N GLY A 22 -20.32 1.18 -0.52
CA GLY A 22 -20.62 -0.23 -0.42
C GLY A 22 -19.43 -1.01 0.15
N ALA A 23 -19.66 -2.28 0.46
CA ALA A 23 -18.65 -3.19 0.97
C ALA A 23 -18.94 -4.63 0.56
N VAL A 24 -17.88 -5.44 0.44
CA VAL A 24 -17.96 -6.90 0.27
C VAL A 24 -17.21 -7.55 1.42
N LEU A 25 -17.83 -8.52 2.09
CA LEU A 25 -17.25 -9.29 3.18
C LEU A 25 -17.21 -10.76 2.76
N ILE A 26 -16.02 -11.36 2.78
CA ILE A 26 -15.80 -12.76 2.44
C ILE A 26 -15.03 -13.43 3.58
N VAL A 27 -15.52 -14.58 4.04
CA VAL A 27 -14.81 -15.47 4.97
C VAL A 27 -14.68 -16.83 4.30
N ALA A 28 -13.48 -17.39 4.32
CA ALA A 28 -13.19 -18.70 3.76
C ALA A 28 -12.36 -19.53 4.74
N ASN A 29 -12.49 -20.84 4.63
CA ASN A 29 -11.66 -21.83 5.31
C ASN A 29 -11.22 -22.91 4.29
N LYS A 30 -10.67 -24.02 4.78
CA LYS A 30 -10.20 -25.13 3.93
C LYS A 30 -11.30 -25.76 3.05
N ASP A 31 -12.57 -25.63 3.44
CA ASP A 31 -13.73 -26.20 2.74
C ASP A 31 -14.33 -25.21 1.73
N GLY A 32 -13.77 -23.99 1.64
CA GLY A 32 -14.17 -22.94 0.71
C GLY A 32 -14.71 -21.69 1.40
N ILE A 33 -15.49 -20.90 0.66
CA ILE A 33 -16.12 -19.67 1.17
C ILE A 33 -17.29 -20.07 2.07
N THR A 34 -17.20 -19.74 3.36
CA THR A 34 -18.25 -20.01 4.36
C THR A 34 -19.19 -18.84 4.57
N TYR A 35 -18.80 -17.65 4.12
CA TYR A 35 -19.62 -16.43 4.18
C TYR A 35 -19.22 -15.48 3.06
N SER A 36 -20.21 -14.97 2.33
CA SER A 36 -20.01 -13.91 1.33
C SER A 36 -21.25 -13.03 1.30
N LYS A 37 -21.07 -11.74 1.60
CA LYS A 37 -22.15 -10.74 1.52
C LYS A 37 -21.64 -9.41 1.00
N SER A 38 -22.49 -8.76 0.22
CA SER A 38 -22.29 -7.40 -0.27
C SER A 38 -23.33 -6.46 0.27
N PHE A 39 -22.95 -5.20 0.48
CA PHE A 39 -23.81 -4.14 0.99
C PHE A 39 -23.58 -2.87 0.17
N GLY A 40 -24.65 -2.16 -0.17
CA GLY A 40 -24.56 -0.87 -0.86
C GLY A 40 -24.23 -0.94 -2.36
N SER A 41 -23.71 0.18 -2.85
CA SER A 41 -23.42 0.43 -4.27
C SER A 41 -21.99 0.88 -4.50
N MET A 42 -21.63 1.15 -5.75
CA MET A 42 -20.25 1.43 -6.16
C MET A 42 -19.85 2.90 -6.05
N SER A 43 -20.78 3.83 -5.79
CA SER A 43 -20.47 5.27 -5.69
C SER A 43 -21.24 6.01 -4.60
N LEU A 44 -20.58 7.01 -4.01
CA LEU A 44 -21.19 8.00 -3.13
C LEU A 44 -21.86 9.13 -3.91
N ASP A 45 -21.39 9.42 -5.12
CA ASP A 45 -21.93 10.49 -5.96
C ASP A 45 -23.31 10.07 -6.52
N PRO A 46 -24.42 10.71 -6.11
CA PRO A 46 -25.76 10.36 -6.57
C PRO A 46 -25.99 10.61 -8.07
N ALA A 47 -25.17 11.46 -8.71
CA ALA A 47 -25.25 11.69 -10.15
C ALA A 47 -24.55 10.59 -10.97
N SER A 48 -23.69 9.80 -10.33
CA SER A 48 -23.02 8.67 -10.97
C SER A 48 -23.99 7.53 -11.22
N VAL A 49 -23.91 6.91 -12.41
CA VAL A 49 -24.62 5.65 -12.70
C VAL A 49 -24.24 4.53 -11.74
N LEU A 50 -23.08 4.63 -11.09
CA LEU A 50 -22.59 3.68 -10.11
C LEU A 50 -23.24 3.82 -8.72
N SER A 51 -24.02 4.89 -8.49
CA SER A 51 -24.70 5.13 -7.21
C SER A 51 -25.82 4.12 -6.94
N THR A 52 -26.37 3.52 -7.99
CA THR A 52 -27.40 2.47 -7.91
C THR A 52 -26.89 1.09 -8.34
N THR A 53 -25.66 1.00 -8.86
CA THR A 53 -25.02 -0.29 -9.19
C THR A 53 -24.57 -1.00 -7.92
N PRO A 54 -25.13 -2.18 -7.58
CA PRO A 54 -24.73 -2.92 -6.39
C PRO A 54 -23.27 -3.34 -6.45
N ILE A 55 -22.57 -3.28 -5.32
CA ILE A 55 -21.23 -3.88 -5.22
C ILE A 55 -21.36 -5.40 -5.11
N THR A 56 -20.47 -6.13 -5.78
CA THR A 56 -20.46 -7.61 -5.81
C THR A 56 -19.05 -8.14 -5.53
N PRO A 57 -18.89 -9.42 -5.18
CA PRO A 57 -17.57 -10.04 -5.06
C PRO A 57 -16.69 -9.92 -6.32
N ASP A 58 -17.32 -9.81 -7.50
CA ASP A 58 -16.64 -9.69 -8.80
C ASP A 58 -16.38 -8.24 -9.20
N THR A 59 -16.72 -7.26 -8.35
CA THR A 59 -16.50 -5.85 -8.64
C THR A 59 -14.99 -5.56 -8.65
N THR A 60 -14.50 -4.98 -9.75
CA THR A 60 -13.13 -4.47 -9.83
C THR A 60 -12.91 -3.35 -8.82
N MET A 61 -11.98 -3.55 -7.89
CA MET A 61 -11.65 -2.60 -6.84
C MET A 61 -10.18 -2.18 -6.89
N TRP A 62 -9.92 -0.95 -6.48
CA TRP A 62 -8.55 -0.51 -6.21
C TRP A 62 -8.09 -1.03 -4.84
N ILE A 63 -7.17 -2.00 -4.85
CA ILE A 63 -6.73 -2.70 -3.63
C ILE A 63 -5.54 -2.05 -2.91
N ALA A 64 -5.02 -0.93 -3.44
CA ALA A 64 -3.90 -0.17 -2.87
C ALA A 64 -2.75 -1.05 -2.33
N SER A 65 -2.43 -0.96 -1.04
CA SER A 65 -1.31 -1.71 -0.44
C SER A 65 -1.52 -3.22 -0.37
N CYS A 66 -2.73 -3.75 -0.56
CA CYS A 66 -2.93 -5.20 -0.63
C CYS A 66 -2.16 -5.85 -1.79
N THR A 67 -1.79 -5.07 -2.82
CA THR A 67 -0.88 -5.49 -3.89
C THR A 67 0.46 -6.04 -3.37
N LYS A 68 0.94 -5.58 -2.20
CA LYS A 68 2.20 -6.06 -1.60
C LYS A 68 2.20 -7.58 -1.39
N LEU A 69 1.06 -8.18 -1.05
CA LEU A 69 0.95 -9.63 -0.89
C LEU A 69 1.22 -10.34 -2.23
N MET A 70 0.64 -9.84 -3.32
CA MET A 70 0.88 -10.40 -4.66
C MET A 70 2.35 -10.23 -5.09
N THR A 71 2.95 -9.07 -4.81
CA THR A 71 4.38 -8.82 -5.07
C THR A 71 5.29 -9.74 -4.26
N ALA A 72 4.94 -10.01 -2.99
CA ALA A 72 5.68 -10.93 -2.14
C ALA A 72 5.60 -12.37 -2.68
N ILE A 73 4.41 -12.84 -3.06
CA ILE A 73 4.22 -14.16 -3.68
C ILE A 73 5.04 -14.28 -4.96
N ALA A 74 4.97 -13.29 -5.87
CA ALA A 74 5.73 -13.30 -7.11
C ALA A 74 7.25 -13.33 -6.86
N SER A 75 7.74 -12.54 -5.89
CA SER A 75 9.15 -12.55 -5.48
C SER A 75 9.58 -13.91 -4.93
N LEU A 76 8.76 -14.54 -4.10
CA LEU A 76 9.06 -15.85 -3.52
C LEU A 76 8.99 -16.97 -4.56
N GLN A 77 8.12 -16.89 -5.56
CA GLN A 77 8.14 -17.81 -6.70
C GLN A 77 9.45 -17.71 -7.51
N CYS A 78 10.03 -16.51 -7.64
CA CYS A 78 11.36 -16.35 -8.24
C CYS A 78 12.45 -16.97 -7.35
N VAL A 79 12.32 -16.90 -6.02
CA VAL A 79 13.23 -17.58 -5.09
C VAL A 79 13.14 -19.10 -5.23
N GLU A 80 11.93 -19.67 -5.28
CA GLU A 80 11.71 -21.11 -5.48
C GLU A 80 12.32 -21.61 -6.80
N ARG A 81 12.33 -20.77 -7.83
CA ARG A 81 12.92 -21.07 -9.15
C ARG A 81 14.44 -20.83 -9.20
N GLY A 82 15.06 -20.38 -8.11
CA GLY A 82 16.49 -20.04 -8.07
C GLY A 82 16.88 -18.79 -8.87
N LEU A 83 15.91 -17.94 -9.22
CA LEU A 83 16.14 -16.68 -9.95
C LEU A 83 16.51 -15.52 -9.02
N LEU A 84 16.09 -15.60 -7.75
CA LEU A 84 16.41 -14.66 -6.67
C LEU A 84 16.82 -15.43 -5.43
N ASN A 85 17.54 -14.77 -4.52
CA ASN A 85 17.78 -15.27 -3.18
C ASN A 85 17.32 -14.21 -2.16
N LEU A 86 16.81 -14.67 -1.02
CA LEU A 86 16.33 -13.79 0.05
C LEU A 86 17.45 -12.95 0.66
N ASP A 87 18.68 -13.48 0.72
CA ASP A 87 19.78 -12.90 1.48
C ASP A 87 20.91 -12.33 0.60
N ASP A 88 20.76 -12.39 -0.72
CA ASP A 88 21.70 -11.78 -1.66
C ASP A 88 21.57 -10.26 -1.65
N ASP A 89 22.66 -9.60 -2.06
CA ASP A 89 22.65 -8.15 -2.28
C ASP A 89 21.80 -7.83 -3.53
N VAL A 90 20.72 -7.07 -3.33
CA VAL A 90 19.83 -6.68 -4.42
C VAL A 90 20.49 -5.71 -5.39
N SER A 91 21.61 -5.08 -5.02
CA SER A 91 22.31 -4.11 -5.87
C SER A 91 22.83 -4.71 -7.19
N SER A 92 22.94 -6.04 -7.25
CA SER A 92 23.22 -6.77 -8.49
C SER A 92 22.12 -6.64 -9.56
N ILE A 93 20.88 -6.39 -9.13
CA ILE A 93 19.69 -6.23 -9.98
C ILE A 93 19.20 -4.78 -9.96
N LEU A 94 19.32 -4.11 -8.82
CA LEU A 94 18.86 -2.75 -8.54
C LEU A 94 20.07 -1.87 -8.20
N PRO A 95 20.85 -1.41 -9.19
CA PRO A 95 22.11 -0.71 -8.96
C PRO A 95 21.97 0.57 -8.12
N GLU A 96 20.78 1.17 -8.05
CA GLU A 96 20.45 2.29 -7.16
C GLU A 96 20.63 1.96 -5.67
N PHE A 97 20.61 0.68 -5.29
CA PHE A 97 20.84 0.22 -3.92
C PHE A 97 22.28 -0.17 -3.60
N LYS A 98 23.24 0.07 -4.51
CA LYS A 98 24.66 -0.28 -4.29
C LYS A 98 25.32 0.53 -3.17
N THR A 99 24.99 1.81 -3.06
CA THR A 99 25.53 2.72 -2.04
C THR A 99 24.40 3.62 -1.51
N PRO A 100 23.41 3.04 -0.79
CA PRO A 100 22.29 3.81 -0.31
C PRO A 100 22.75 4.74 0.82
N GLN A 101 22.23 5.96 0.80
CA GLN A 101 22.48 6.95 1.84
C GLN A 101 21.28 7.06 2.77
N ILE A 102 21.58 7.27 4.05
CA ILE A 102 20.60 7.43 5.12
C ILE A 102 20.51 8.91 5.45
N LEU A 103 19.31 9.48 5.36
CA LEU A 103 19.01 10.81 5.86
C LEU A 103 19.00 10.79 7.38
N ILE A 104 19.90 11.55 8.01
CA ILE A 104 20.03 11.63 9.48
C ILE A 104 19.68 13.00 10.06
N GLY A 105 19.38 13.99 9.22
CA GLY A 105 18.99 15.33 9.65
C GLY A 105 19.18 16.37 8.55
N PHE A 106 19.16 17.63 8.96
CA PHE A 106 19.42 18.79 8.10
C PHE A 106 20.33 19.77 8.86
N GLU A 107 21.20 20.48 8.15
CA GLU A 107 21.97 21.59 8.71
C GLU A 107 21.02 22.75 9.09
N ASP A 108 21.23 23.36 10.26
CA ASP A 108 20.35 24.41 10.80
C ASP A 108 20.31 25.66 9.90
N ASP A 109 21.47 26.10 9.42
CA ASP A 109 21.60 27.36 8.69
C ASP A 109 21.21 27.25 7.20
N SER A 110 21.65 26.19 6.53
CA SER A 110 21.51 26.03 5.07
C SER A 110 20.28 25.20 4.67
N GLY A 111 19.71 24.45 5.61
CA GLY A 111 18.66 23.47 5.34
C GLY A 111 19.11 22.31 4.45
N LYS A 112 20.43 22.13 4.24
CA LYS A 112 21.00 21.05 3.47
C LYS A 112 20.84 19.71 4.19
N PRO A 113 20.49 18.61 3.51
CA PRO A 113 20.35 17.30 4.14
C PRO A 113 21.71 16.75 4.59
N ILE A 114 21.72 16.17 5.79
CA ILE A 114 22.85 15.43 6.34
C ILE A 114 22.64 13.95 6.00
N LEU A 115 23.53 13.40 5.18
CA LEU A 115 23.47 12.04 4.69
C LEU A 115 24.63 11.21 5.25
N LYS A 116 24.36 9.93 5.51
CA LYS A 116 25.36 8.96 5.98
C LYS A 116 25.28 7.68 5.15
N ASP A 117 26.42 7.11 4.79
CA ASP A 117 26.45 5.85 4.06
C ASP A 117 25.85 4.71 4.89
N ALA A 118 24.99 3.91 4.24
CA ALA A 118 24.50 2.68 4.82
C ALA A 118 25.65 1.66 4.94
N LYS A 119 25.70 0.93 6.06
CA LYS A 119 26.73 -0.08 6.31
C LYS A 119 26.36 -1.49 5.83
N ASN A 120 25.06 -1.72 5.68
CA ASN A 120 24.52 -3.04 5.35
C ASN A 120 24.00 -3.03 3.91
N LYS A 121 24.22 -4.14 3.20
CA LYS A 121 23.54 -4.39 1.93
C LYS A 121 22.02 -4.46 2.14
N ILE A 122 21.28 -4.05 1.13
CA ILE A 122 19.84 -4.29 1.06
C ILE A 122 19.64 -5.70 0.49
N THR A 123 18.78 -6.50 1.11
CA THR A 123 18.43 -7.84 0.63
C THR A 123 16.94 -7.92 0.30
N LEU A 124 16.55 -8.92 -0.51
CA LEU A 124 15.15 -9.17 -0.81
C LEU A 124 14.34 -9.43 0.46
N ARG A 125 14.91 -10.15 1.43
CA ARG A 125 14.28 -10.38 2.75
C ARG A 125 13.93 -9.06 3.43
N LEU A 126 14.87 -8.11 3.49
CA LEU A 126 14.66 -6.82 4.13
C LEU A 126 13.61 -5.98 3.39
N LEU A 127 13.53 -6.08 2.06
CA LEU A 127 12.49 -5.42 1.27
C LEU A 127 11.10 -5.98 1.60
N LEU A 128 10.97 -7.32 1.65
CA LEU A 128 9.71 -8.00 1.92
C LEU A 128 9.24 -7.83 3.38
N THR A 129 10.14 -7.56 4.31
CA THR A 129 9.83 -7.37 5.74
C THR A 129 9.83 -5.92 6.21
N HIS A 130 9.97 -4.95 5.30
CA HIS A 130 10.03 -3.51 5.62
C HIS A 130 11.16 -3.13 6.59
N GLN A 131 12.34 -3.73 6.44
CA GLN A 131 13.51 -3.51 7.31
C GLN A 131 14.68 -2.82 6.59
N THR A 132 14.46 -2.26 5.41
CA THR A 132 15.50 -1.55 4.63
C THR A 132 15.75 -0.11 5.09
N GLY A 133 14.85 0.46 5.90
CA GLY A 133 14.86 1.88 6.25
C GLY A 133 14.22 2.79 5.19
N LEU A 134 13.66 2.23 4.11
CA LEU A 134 12.88 3.00 3.13
C LEU A 134 11.59 3.51 3.76
N GLY A 135 11.30 4.81 3.59
CA GLY A 135 10.10 5.46 4.08
C GLY A 135 9.24 6.05 2.96
N TYR A 136 8.05 6.52 3.33
CA TYR A 136 7.17 7.27 2.44
C TYR A 136 7.10 8.73 2.86
N GLY A 137 7.16 9.66 1.88
CA GLY A 137 7.08 11.10 2.12
C GLY A 137 5.83 11.51 2.90
N PHE A 138 4.66 10.97 2.57
CA PHE A 138 3.41 11.26 3.28
C PHE A 138 3.42 10.86 4.77
N SER A 139 4.35 10.00 5.20
CA SER A 139 4.48 9.54 6.59
C SER A 139 5.71 10.09 7.32
N GLN A 140 6.60 10.79 6.61
CA GLN A 140 7.91 11.24 7.10
C GLN A 140 8.19 12.64 6.54
N PRO A 141 7.89 13.72 7.30
CA PRO A 141 8.09 15.10 6.86
C PRO A 141 9.51 15.41 6.38
N GLU A 142 10.51 14.75 6.97
CA GLU A 142 11.93 14.84 6.62
C GLU A 142 12.17 14.37 5.18
N LEU A 143 11.48 13.33 4.73
CA LEU A 143 11.59 12.85 3.35
C LEU A 143 10.94 13.84 2.37
N ILE A 144 9.85 14.50 2.73
CA ILE A 144 9.28 15.58 1.89
C ILE A 144 10.27 16.74 1.78
N ARG A 145 10.88 17.15 2.90
CA ARG A 145 11.91 18.20 2.90
C ARG A 145 13.11 17.82 2.03
N TYR A 146 13.57 16.57 2.12
CA TYR A 146 14.63 16.05 1.26
C TYR A 146 14.23 16.07 -0.22
N CYS A 147 13.04 15.57 -0.56
CA CYS A 147 12.53 15.59 -1.94
C CYS A 147 12.50 17.00 -2.53
N LYS A 148 12.02 18.00 -1.75
CA LYS A 148 12.04 19.42 -2.16
C LYS A 148 13.46 19.93 -2.39
N TYR A 149 14.39 19.63 -1.47
CA TYR A 149 15.79 20.02 -1.62
C TYR A 149 16.44 19.39 -2.87
N ALA A 150 16.19 18.10 -3.09
CA ALA A 150 16.78 17.34 -4.20
C ALA A 150 16.04 17.52 -5.53
N ASN A 151 15.00 18.36 -5.59
CA ASN A 151 14.12 18.53 -6.74
C ASN A 151 13.52 17.21 -7.25
N ILE A 152 13.20 16.30 -6.33
CA ILE A 152 12.54 15.02 -6.59
C ILE A 152 11.05 15.21 -6.30
N PRO A 153 10.14 14.87 -7.24
CA PRO A 153 8.72 14.93 -6.98
C PRO A 153 8.36 13.95 -5.84
N PRO A 154 7.74 14.42 -4.75
CA PRO A 154 7.40 13.55 -3.63
C PRO A 154 6.33 12.53 -4.04
N ILE A 155 6.56 11.27 -3.66
CA ILE A 155 5.62 10.18 -3.91
C ILE A 155 4.37 10.41 -3.05
N GLY A 156 3.23 10.66 -3.70
CA GLY A 156 1.93 10.77 -3.05
C GLY A 156 1.34 12.18 -2.96
N GLU A 157 2.05 13.24 -3.38
CA GLU A 157 1.46 14.60 -3.40
C GLU A 157 0.54 14.86 -4.61
N ASN A 158 0.60 14.03 -5.67
CA ASN A 158 -0.21 14.19 -6.89
C ASN A 158 -1.17 13.01 -7.14
N ARG A 159 -1.89 12.52 -6.11
CA ARG A 159 -2.96 11.54 -6.32
C ARG A 159 -4.31 12.07 -5.84
N ILE A 160 -5.07 12.46 -6.87
CA ILE A 160 -6.50 12.81 -6.95
C ILE A 160 -6.83 14.22 -6.47
#